data_AF-A0A9P5YLK1-F1
#
_entry.id   AF-A0A9P5YLK1-F1
#
_cell.length_a   1.000
_cell.length_b   1.000
_cell.length_c   1.000
_cell.angle_alpha   90.00
_cell.angle_beta   90.00
_cell.angle_gamma   90.00
#
_symmetry.space_group_name_H-M   'P 1'
#
loop_
_entity.id
_entity.type
_entity.pdbx_description
1 polymer ?
#
loop_
_entity_poly.entity_id
_entity_poly.type
_entity_poly.pdbx_seq_one_letter_code
_entity_poly.pdbx_strand_id
1 'polypeptide(L)'
;MTPHLVSSAFVAFVLFETSLAAPIAPEWNNELVARAPSHIYLKTFAHAAQAPTLAKKIKTQVNPRPNGAVYWAGRRPDGHGGLVTVEHDARKIAKLQGKETLEDHLERHKINIPLQAQNPHSKKIWGISSGAFSERTKGEAHAYLGPVQRPQSIYQNQEKPNMMKNPHVTKLTEHDVHHITSKVVKGHH
;
A
#
# COMPACT_ATOMS: atom_id res chain seq x y z
N MET A 1 -17.97 63.45 36.30
CA MET A 1 -16.56 63.91 36.32
C MET A 1 -15.70 62.74 36.77
N THR A 2 -14.64 62.42 36.03
CA THR A 2 -13.47 61.61 36.49
C THR A 2 -12.34 62.59 36.87
N PRO A 3 -11.40 62.24 37.77
CA PRO A 3 -10.21 61.40 37.51
C PRO A 3 -10.08 60.23 38.54
N HIS A 4 -9.21 59.20 38.48
CA HIS A 4 -7.75 59.04 38.22
C HIS A 4 -6.82 59.64 39.32
N LEU A 5 -5.67 59.07 39.73
CA LEU A 5 -5.08 57.70 39.59
C LEU A 5 -5.11 57.01 41.01
N VAL A 6 -4.25 56.12 41.55
CA VAL A 6 -2.93 55.45 41.28
C VAL A 6 -2.93 54.12 42.13
N SER A 7 -2.00 53.14 42.14
CA SER A 7 -0.69 52.86 41.49
C SER A 7 -0.39 51.31 41.46
N SER A 8 0.88 50.94 41.26
CA SER A 8 1.63 49.70 41.62
C SER A 8 0.85 48.46 42.14
N ALA A 9 0.82 47.29 41.48
CA ALA A 9 1.85 46.44 40.85
C ALA A 9 2.59 45.46 41.80
N PHE A 10 2.37 44.16 41.57
CA PHE A 10 3.42 43.13 41.66
C PHE A 10 3.14 42.02 40.63
N VAL A 11 4.18 41.46 40.01
CA VAL A 11 4.06 40.40 38.99
C VAL A 11 4.32 39.05 39.63
N ALA A 12 3.44 38.07 39.36
CA ALA A 12 3.69 36.66 39.63
C ALA A 12 3.60 35.88 38.32
N PHE A 13 4.71 35.29 37.88
CA PHE A 13 4.74 34.38 36.73
C PHE A 13 4.03 33.07 37.10
N VAL A 14 2.93 32.77 36.41
CA VAL A 14 2.36 31.41 36.39
C VAL A 14 2.88 30.71 35.15
N LEU A 15 3.71 29.69 35.33
CA LEU A 15 4.20 28.86 34.24
C LEU A 15 3.05 28.01 33.69
N PHE A 16 2.70 28.21 32.42
CA PHE A 16 1.84 27.29 31.69
C PHE A 16 2.65 26.04 31.31
N GLU A 17 2.64 25.02 32.18
CA GLU A 17 3.08 23.69 31.77
C GLU A 17 2.06 23.09 30.80
N THR A 18 2.38 23.18 29.50
CA THR A 18 1.65 22.48 28.45
C THR A 18 1.97 20.99 28.49
N SER A 19 1.32 20.27 29.41
CA SER A 19 1.41 18.81 29.47
C SER A 19 0.98 18.20 28.13
N LEU A 20 1.92 17.53 27.46
CA LEU A 20 1.64 16.76 26.26
C LEU A 20 0.82 15.53 26.66
N ALA A 21 -0.50 15.68 26.65
CA ALA A 21 -1.44 14.59 26.88
C ALA A 21 -1.19 13.47 25.86
N ALA A 22 -0.55 12.39 26.32
CA ALA A 22 -0.34 11.20 25.51
C ALA A 22 -1.71 10.64 25.07
N PRO A 23 -1.85 10.13 23.84
CA PRO A 23 -3.13 9.59 23.37
C PRO A 23 -3.56 8.42 24.25
N ILE A 24 -4.75 8.54 24.85
CA ILE A 24 -5.33 7.52 25.72
C ILE A 24 -5.42 6.20 24.95
N ALA A 25 -4.76 5.16 25.45
CA ALA A 25 -4.90 3.82 24.89
C ALA A 25 -6.33 3.32 25.18
N PRO A 26 -7.05 2.76 24.19
CA PRO A 26 -8.39 2.22 24.43
C PRO A 26 -8.33 1.08 25.44
N GLU A 27 -9.22 1.13 26.42
CA GLU A 27 -9.36 0.13 27.47
C GLU A 27 -9.90 -1.18 26.87
N TRP A 28 -9.13 -2.27 26.97
CA TRP A 28 -9.53 -3.59 26.51
C TRP A 28 -9.84 -4.49 27.71
N ASN A 29 -11.04 -5.08 27.73
CA ASN A 29 -11.49 -5.97 28.81
C ASN A 29 -10.46 -7.07 29.10
N ASN A 30 -10.02 -7.14 30.36
CA ASN A 30 -8.85 -7.92 30.79
C ASN A 30 -8.95 -9.44 30.54
N GLU A 31 -10.15 -10.01 30.37
CA GLU A 31 -10.34 -11.45 30.18
C GLU A 31 -9.77 -11.99 28.86
N LEU A 32 -9.71 -11.18 27.79
CA LEU A 32 -9.15 -11.61 26.50
C LEU A 32 -7.62 -11.66 26.48
N VAL A 33 -6.95 -11.00 27.42
CA VAL A 33 -5.47 -10.95 27.50
C VAL A 33 -4.89 -12.28 27.98
N ALA A 34 -5.66 -13.08 28.72
CA ALA A 34 -5.18 -14.25 29.46
C ALA A 34 -4.85 -15.50 28.60
N ARG A 35 -5.08 -15.50 27.28
CA ARG A 35 -5.02 -16.75 26.47
C ARG A 35 -4.26 -16.70 25.14
N ALA A 36 -3.79 -15.54 24.68
CA ALA A 36 -2.87 -15.48 23.54
C ALA A 36 -1.42 -15.33 24.05
N PRO A 37 -0.46 -16.18 23.61
CA PRO A 37 0.90 -16.14 24.13
C PRO A 37 1.59 -14.81 23.78
N SER A 38 2.26 -14.23 24.79
CA SER A 38 2.78 -12.84 24.79
C SER A 38 3.64 -12.46 23.58
N HIS A 39 4.35 -13.42 22.99
CA HIS A 39 5.16 -13.22 21.79
C HIS A 39 4.36 -12.83 20.54
N ILE A 40 3.04 -13.09 20.49
CA ILE A 40 2.16 -12.66 19.40
C ILE A 40 1.85 -11.18 19.58
N TYR A 41 1.34 -10.77 20.75
CA TYR A 41 1.01 -9.37 21.06
C TYR A 41 2.21 -8.43 20.84
N LEU A 42 3.37 -8.76 21.40
CA LEU A 42 4.59 -7.94 21.27
C LEU A 42 5.01 -7.76 19.80
N LYS A 43 4.88 -8.81 18.97
CA LYS A 43 5.12 -8.70 17.52
C LYS A 43 4.09 -7.78 16.85
N THR A 44 2.81 -7.90 17.16
CA THR A 44 1.76 -7.07 16.56
C THR A 44 1.96 -5.58 16.85
N PHE A 45 2.27 -5.21 18.10
CA PHE A 45 2.58 -3.82 18.46
C PHE A 45 3.83 -3.29 17.74
N ALA A 46 4.91 -4.09 17.70
CA ALA A 46 6.14 -3.71 17.01
C ALA A 46 5.92 -3.47 15.49
N HIS A 47 5.06 -4.27 14.84
CA HIS A 47 4.72 -4.07 13.42
C HIS A 47 3.77 -2.88 13.19
N ALA A 48 2.84 -2.61 14.11
CA ALA A 48 1.96 -1.45 14.04
C ALA A 48 2.77 -0.13 14.11
N ALA A 49 3.70 -0.02 15.06
CA ALA A 49 4.58 1.15 15.22
C ALA A 49 5.48 1.42 13.99
N GLN A 50 5.83 0.38 13.22
CA GLN A 50 6.62 0.52 11.99
C GLN A 50 5.83 1.02 10.77
N ALA A 51 4.49 1.00 10.81
CA ALA A 51 3.66 1.32 9.65
C ALA A 51 3.91 2.72 9.03
N PRO A 52 4.12 3.82 9.80
CA PRO A 52 4.43 5.13 9.24
C PRO A 52 5.79 5.17 8.54
N THR A 53 6.82 4.55 9.14
CA THR A 53 8.17 4.46 8.57
C THR A 53 8.20 3.63 7.30
N LEU A 54 7.50 2.50 7.29
CA LEU A 54 7.34 1.65 6.11
C LEU A 54 6.58 2.39 4.99
N ALA A 55 5.48 3.07 5.31
CA ALA A 55 4.75 3.90 4.36
C ALA A 55 5.61 5.06 3.81
N LYS A 56 6.50 5.66 4.61
CA LYS A 56 7.47 6.65 4.16
C LYS A 56 8.50 6.04 3.20
N LYS A 57 9.06 4.86 3.53
CA LYS A 57 9.99 4.12 2.65
C LYS A 57 9.34 3.76 1.31
N ILE A 58 8.10 3.28 1.32
CA ILE A 58 7.30 3.02 0.11
C ILE A 58 7.14 4.31 -0.70
N LYS A 59 6.69 5.40 -0.07
CA LYS A 59 6.51 6.71 -0.72
C LYS A 59 7.80 7.32 -1.28
N THR A 60 9.00 6.93 -0.84
CA THR A 60 10.26 7.42 -1.43
C THR A 60 10.93 6.44 -2.39
N GLN A 61 10.73 5.13 -2.23
CA GLN A 61 11.48 4.11 -2.98
C GLN A 61 10.67 3.34 -4.02
N VAL A 62 9.34 3.22 -3.88
CA VAL A 62 8.52 2.55 -4.91
C VAL A 62 8.46 3.43 -6.15
N ASN A 63 9.14 3.00 -7.21
CA ASN A 63 9.27 3.70 -8.48
C ASN A 63 9.70 2.69 -9.58
N PRO A 64 8.74 2.05 -10.30
CA PRO A 64 9.07 1.08 -11.35
C PRO A 64 9.95 1.68 -12.45
N ARG A 65 10.73 0.83 -13.11
CA ARG A 65 11.50 1.23 -14.30
C ARG A 65 10.56 1.66 -15.45
N PRO A 66 10.93 2.67 -16.27
CA PRO A 66 10.19 3.00 -17.48
C PRO A 66 10.05 1.80 -18.42
N ASN A 67 8.89 1.63 -19.05
CA ASN A 67 8.50 0.45 -19.84
C ASN A 67 8.55 -0.90 -19.08
N GLY A 68 8.70 -0.84 -17.75
CA GLY A 68 9.04 -1.98 -16.90
C GLY A 68 7.94 -2.48 -15.98
N ALA A 69 6.76 -1.83 -15.92
CA ALA A 69 5.73 -2.15 -14.95
C ALA A 69 4.80 -3.28 -15.42
N VAL A 70 4.66 -4.32 -14.59
CA VAL A 70 3.73 -5.43 -14.78
C VAL A 70 2.76 -5.53 -13.60
N TYR A 71 1.48 -5.63 -13.92
CA TYR A 71 0.37 -5.78 -12.99
C TYR A 71 -0.26 -7.16 -13.16
N TRP A 72 -1.04 -7.59 -12.17
CA TRP A 72 -1.73 -8.87 -12.22
C TRP A 72 -3.02 -8.82 -11.40
N ALA A 73 -4.05 -9.57 -11.82
CA ALA A 73 -5.29 -9.67 -11.05
C ALA A 73 -6.06 -10.96 -11.31
N GLY A 74 -6.64 -11.51 -10.23
CA GLY A 74 -7.54 -12.67 -10.32
C GLY A 74 -6.84 -14.03 -10.31
N ARG A 75 -7.56 -15.03 -10.79
CA ARG A 75 -7.16 -16.45 -10.76
C ARG A 75 -7.53 -17.14 -12.08
N ARG A 76 -6.81 -18.22 -12.39
CA ARG A 76 -7.07 -19.14 -13.50
C ARG A 76 -7.21 -20.58 -12.98
N PRO A 77 -7.79 -21.50 -13.78
CA PRO A 77 -7.70 -22.93 -13.51
C PRO A 77 -6.25 -23.41 -13.36
N ASP A 78 -6.06 -24.40 -12.49
CA ASP A 78 -4.77 -25.09 -12.29
C ASP A 78 -4.60 -26.35 -13.16
N GLY A 79 -5.67 -26.83 -13.80
CA GLY A 79 -5.71 -28.08 -14.56
C GLY A 79 -6.22 -29.29 -13.77
N HIS A 80 -6.48 -29.12 -12.47
CA HIS A 80 -6.90 -30.17 -11.53
C HIS A 80 -8.25 -29.85 -10.85
N GLY A 81 -8.98 -28.84 -11.35
CA GLY A 81 -10.28 -28.40 -10.84
C GLY A 81 -10.20 -27.29 -9.79
N GLY A 82 -8.99 -26.84 -9.40
CA GLY A 82 -8.79 -25.71 -8.50
C GLY A 82 -8.50 -24.39 -9.22
N LEU A 83 -8.20 -23.36 -8.43
CA LEU A 83 -7.92 -22.00 -8.92
C LEU A 83 -6.65 -21.42 -8.29
N VAL A 84 -5.63 -21.18 -9.12
CA VAL A 84 -4.36 -20.55 -8.74
C VAL A 84 -4.35 -19.05 -9.06
N THR A 85 -3.56 -18.28 -8.29
CA THR A 85 -3.30 -16.86 -8.59
C THR A 85 -2.49 -16.71 -9.88
N VAL A 86 -2.79 -15.67 -10.67
CA VAL A 86 -2.00 -15.34 -11.87
C VAL A 86 -0.71 -14.58 -11.55
N GLU A 87 -0.49 -14.22 -10.29
CA GLU A 87 0.73 -13.56 -9.78
C GLU A 87 2.01 -14.27 -10.25
N HIS A 88 2.11 -15.59 -10.05
CA HIS A 88 3.32 -16.34 -10.37
C HIS A 88 3.64 -16.30 -11.87
N ASP A 89 2.62 -16.40 -12.72
CA ASP A 89 2.77 -16.32 -14.17
C ASP A 89 3.19 -14.91 -14.59
N ALA A 90 2.54 -13.87 -14.02
CA ALA A 90 2.87 -12.48 -14.28
C ALA A 90 4.30 -12.13 -13.86
N ARG A 91 4.74 -12.56 -12.67
CA ARG A 91 6.12 -12.39 -12.17
C ARG A 91 7.14 -13.14 -13.01
N LYS A 92 6.82 -14.36 -13.47
CA LYS A 92 7.66 -15.13 -14.41
C LYS A 92 7.81 -14.41 -15.75
N ILE A 93 6.71 -13.94 -16.34
CA ILE A 93 6.71 -13.22 -17.63
C ILE A 93 7.42 -11.87 -17.49
N ALA A 94 7.20 -11.14 -16.39
CA ALA A 94 7.90 -9.89 -16.10
C ALA A 94 9.41 -10.09 -16.12
N LYS A 95 9.92 -11.07 -15.36
CA LYS A 95 11.35 -11.41 -15.31
C LYS A 95 11.92 -11.81 -16.67
N LEU A 96 11.19 -12.63 -17.44
CA LEU A 96 11.59 -13.01 -18.82
C LEU A 96 11.65 -11.82 -19.79
N GLN A 97 10.84 -10.79 -19.58
CA GLN A 97 10.87 -9.54 -20.39
C GLN A 97 11.78 -8.46 -19.79
N GLY A 98 12.56 -8.76 -18.74
CA GLY A 98 13.37 -7.77 -18.01
C GLY A 98 12.56 -6.73 -17.22
N LYS A 99 11.24 -6.89 -17.11
CA LYS A 99 10.27 -6.04 -16.41
C LYS A 99 10.17 -6.43 -14.92
N GLU A 100 9.20 -5.90 -14.18
CA GLU A 100 8.98 -6.17 -12.75
C GLU A 100 7.50 -6.00 -12.35
N THR A 101 7.03 -6.81 -11.39
CA THR A 101 5.80 -6.50 -10.64
C THR A 101 6.07 -5.65 -9.40
N LEU A 102 5.01 -5.26 -8.69
CA LEU A 102 5.13 -4.61 -7.38
C LEU A 102 5.91 -5.48 -6.39
N GLU A 103 5.67 -6.79 -6.37
CA GLU A 103 6.33 -7.73 -5.46
C GLU A 103 7.83 -7.85 -5.78
N ASP A 104 8.18 -8.01 -7.07
CA ASP A 104 9.57 -7.99 -7.53
C ASP A 104 10.29 -6.68 -7.16
N HIS A 105 9.58 -5.55 -7.24
CA HIS A 105 10.09 -4.24 -6.87
C HIS A 105 10.35 -4.12 -5.36
N LEU A 106 9.38 -4.51 -4.53
CA LEU A 106 9.47 -4.50 -3.07
C LEU A 106 10.61 -5.41 -2.57
N GLU A 107 10.72 -6.61 -3.11
CA GLU A 107 11.82 -7.55 -2.82
C GLU A 107 13.19 -6.93 -3.15
N ARG A 108 13.34 -6.40 -4.37
CA ARG A 108 14.58 -5.75 -4.86
C ARG A 108 15.01 -4.56 -3.99
N HIS A 109 14.07 -3.81 -3.42
CA HIS A 109 14.33 -2.69 -2.51
C HIS A 109 14.35 -3.09 -1.01
N LYS A 110 14.29 -4.40 -0.70
CA LYS A 110 14.24 -4.95 0.67
C LYS A 110 13.12 -4.30 1.49
N ILE A 111 11.92 -4.24 0.92
CA ILE A 111 10.70 -3.70 1.53
C ILE A 111 9.76 -4.86 1.84
N ASN A 112 9.88 -5.45 3.03
CA ASN A 112 8.95 -6.48 3.47
C ASN A 112 7.64 -5.81 3.96
N ILE A 113 6.50 -6.14 3.35
CA ILE A 113 5.18 -5.76 3.85
C ILE A 113 4.62 -6.97 4.63
N PRO A 114 4.43 -6.86 5.96
CA PRO A 114 3.96 -7.97 6.78
C PRO A 114 2.58 -8.46 6.35
N LEU A 115 2.29 -9.75 6.57
CA LEU A 115 0.98 -10.34 6.29
C LEU A 115 -0.11 -9.70 7.16
N GLN A 116 -1.37 -9.75 6.73
CA GLN A 116 -2.49 -9.17 7.49
C GLN A 116 -2.63 -9.76 8.90
N ALA A 117 -2.32 -11.05 9.08
CA ALA A 117 -2.30 -11.71 10.40
C ALA A 117 -1.14 -11.24 11.31
N GLN A 118 -0.14 -10.54 10.77
CA GLN A 118 1.02 -10.00 11.50
C GLN A 118 0.89 -8.49 11.77
N ASN A 119 0.09 -7.77 10.96
CA ASN A 119 -0.09 -6.33 11.08
C ASN A 119 -1.48 -5.90 10.55
N PRO A 120 -2.36 -5.29 11.38
CA PRO A 120 -3.67 -4.83 10.92
C PRO A 120 -3.59 -3.74 9.84
N HIS A 121 -2.48 -3.01 9.75
CA HIS A 121 -2.25 -2.00 8.71
C HIS A 121 -1.73 -2.59 7.38
N SER A 122 -1.44 -3.89 7.31
CA SER A 122 -0.92 -4.56 6.09
C SER A 122 -1.71 -4.19 4.83
N LYS A 123 -3.05 -4.31 4.86
CA LYS A 123 -3.94 -3.96 3.73
C LYS A 123 -3.78 -2.49 3.28
N LYS A 124 -3.57 -1.57 4.22
CA LYS A 124 -3.33 -0.14 3.94
C LYS A 124 -1.94 0.08 3.34
N ILE A 125 -0.93 -0.65 3.80
CA ILE A 125 0.46 -0.57 3.33
C ILE A 125 0.57 -1.13 1.89
N TRP A 126 -0.10 -2.26 1.60
CA TRP A 126 -0.25 -2.77 0.23
C TRP A 126 -0.94 -1.76 -0.69
N GLY A 127 -2.08 -1.18 -0.28
CA GLY A 127 -2.77 -0.13 -1.04
C GLY A 127 -1.91 1.11 -1.31
N ILE A 128 -1.09 1.56 -0.35
CA ILE A 128 -0.13 2.66 -0.56
C ILE A 128 0.95 2.26 -1.57
N SER A 129 1.36 0.99 -1.60
CA SER A 129 2.40 0.47 -2.50
C SER A 129 1.89 0.36 -3.94
N SER A 130 0.72 -0.24 -4.15
CA SER A 130 0.00 -0.27 -5.45
C SER A 130 -0.28 1.14 -5.99
N GLY A 131 -0.68 2.08 -5.11
CA GLY A 131 -0.82 3.49 -5.46
C GLY A 131 0.48 4.06 -5.99
N ALA A 132 1.55 4.02 -5.19
CA ALA A 132 2.85 4.56 -5.58
C ALA A 132 3.43 3.93 -6.86
N PHE A 133 3.20 2.63 -7.09
CA PHE A 133 3.67 1.92 -8.29
C PHE A 133 2.92 2.39 -9.56
N SER A 134 1.59 2.53 -9.48
CA SER A 134 0.74 3.00 -10.60
C SER A 134 0.85 4.50 -10.88
N GLU A 135 0.96 5.32 -9.84
CA GLU A 135 1.19 6.77 -9.93
C GLU A 135 2.58 7.11 -10.52
N ARG A 136 3.53 6.17 -10.49
CA ARG A 136 4.92 6.37 -10.96
C ARG A 136 5.33 5.52 -12.14
N THR A 137 4.42 4.72 -12.68
CA THR A 137 4.63 4.00 -13.94
C THR A 137 4.84 5.00 -15.08
N LYS A 138 5.78 4.70 -15.99
CA LYS A 138 6.19 5.56 -17.11
C LYS A 138 6.40 4.72 -18.37
N GLY A 139 5.98 5.24 -19.52
CA GLY A 139 6.03 4.51 -20.78
C GLY A 139 4.98 3.40 -20.85
N GLU A 140 5.36 2.23 -21.35
CA GLU A 140 4.47 1.06 -21.47
C GLU A 140 4.28 0.30 -20.15
N ALA A 141 3.06 -0.21 -19.96
CA ALA A 141 2.66 -1.05 -18.84
C ALA A 141 1.81 -2.25 -19.31
N HIS A 142 1.92 -3.37 -18.59
CA HIS A 142 1.20 -4.61 -18.88
C HIS A 142 0.39 -5.07 -17.67
N ALA A 143 -0.78 -5.67 -17.87
CA ALA A 143 -1.56 -6.31 -16.81
C ALA A 143 -1.98 -7.72 -17.21
N TYR A 144 -1.65 -8.73 -16.40
CA TYR A 144 -2.02 -10.13 -16.64
C TYR A 144 -3.26 -10.49 -15.81
N LEU A 145 -4.37 -10.72 -16.50
CA LEU A 145 -5.70 -10.85 -15.91
C LEU A 145 -6.19 -12.29 -16.02
N GLY A 146 -6.51 -12.88 -14.86
CA GLY A 146 -7.19 -14.17 -14.77
C GLY A 146 -8.70 -14.04 -15.06
N PRO A 147 -9.33 -15.12 -15.55
CA PRO A 147 -10.78 -15.14 -15.82
C PRO A 147 -11.60 -14.97 -14.54
N VAL A 148 -11.12 -15.46 -13.39
CA VAL A 148 -11.81 -15.33 -12.09
C VAL A 148 -11.20 -14.17 -11.30
N GLN A 149 -11.69 -12.95 -11.56
CA GLN A 149 -11.35 -11.76 -10.78
C GLN A 149 -12.34 -11.54 -9.63
N ARG A 150 -11.83 -11.03 -8.49
CA ARG A 150 -12.70 -10.48 -7.45
C ARG A 150 -13.21 -9.10 -7.92
N PRO A 151 -14.51 -8.80 -7.79
CA PRO A 151 -15.00 -7.43 -7.89
C PRO A 151 -14.24 -6.52 -6.94
N GLN A 152 -14.02 -5.27 -7.33
CA GLN A 152 -13.35 -4.26 -6.50
C GLN A 152 -11.90 -4.65 -6.12
N SER A 153 -11.21 -5.38 -7.00
CA SER A 153 -9.78 -5.68 -6.84
C SER A 153 -8.92 -4.41 -6.90
N ILE A 154 -7.72 -4.45 -6.29
CA ILE A 154 -6.79 -3.32 -6.26
C ILE A 154 -6.46 -2.83 -7.68
N TYR A 155 -6.29 -3.78 -8.61
CA TYR A 155 -6.08 -3.47 -10.02
C TYR A 155 -7.24 -2.66 -10.63
N GLN A 156 -8.49 -3.15 -10.48
CA GLN A 156 -9.68 -2.50 -11.03
C GLN A 156 -9.96 -1.12 -10.41
N ASN A 157 -9.81 -1.01 -9.09
CA ASN A 157 -10.23 0.16 -8.32
C ASN A 157 -9.16 1.25 -8.17
N GLN A 158 -7.88 0.89 -8.25
CA GLN A 158 -6.79 1.80 -7.91
C GLN A 158 -5.74 1.85 -9.03
N GLU A 159 -5.11 0.72 -9.37
CA GLU A 159 -3.93 0.73 -10.25
C GLU A 159 -4.28 1.11 -11.69
N LYS A 160 -5.33 0.51 -12.27
CA LYS A 160 -5.82 0.87 -13.60
C LYS A 160 -6.31 2.32 -13.63
N PRO A 161 -7.21 2.81 -12.73
CA PRO A 161 -7.57 4.23 -12.68
C PRO A 161 -6.39 5.19 -12.54
N ASN A 162 -5.37 4.85 -11.73
CA ASN A 162 -4.15 5.65 -11.60
C ASN A 162 -3.35 5.68 -12.91
N MET A 163 -3.10 4.54 -13.55
CA MET A 163 -2.42 4.47 -14.86
C MET A 163 -3.19 5.16 -15.98
N MET A 164 -4.53 5.11 -15.96
CA MET A 164 -5.38 5.85 -16.91
C MET A 164 -5.17 7.36 -16.77
N LYS A 165 -5.14 7.88 -15.54
CA LYS A 165 -4.96 9.32 -15.25
C LYS A 165 -3.52 9.82 -15.39
N ASN A 166 -2.52 8.97 -15.14
CA ASN A 166 -1.10 9.33 -15.17
C ASN A 166 -0.64 9.67 -16.61
N PRO A 167 -0.23 10.91 -16.91
CA PRO A 167 0.14 11.32 -18.28
C PRO A 167 1.46 10.71 -18.77
N HIS A 168 2.28 10.14 -17.87
CA HIS A 168 3.54 9.49 -18.25
C HIS A 168 3.37 8.03 -18.69
N VAL A 169 2.20 7.42 -18.47
CA VAL A 169 1.87 6.10 -19.07
C VAL A 169 1.47 6.32 -20.51
N THR A 170 2.31 5.91 -21.46
CA THR A 170 2.01 6.02 -22.90
C THR A 170 1.12 4.90 -23.39
N LYS A 171 1.23 3.72 -22.80
CA LYS A 171 0.45 2.53 -23.18
C LYS A 171 0.13 1.64 -21.98
N LEU A 172 -1.09 1.11 -21.91
CA LEU A 172 -1.47 0.04 -20.99
C LEU A 172 -2.10 -1.10 -21.80
N THR A 173 -1.52 -2.29 -21.71
CA THR A 173 -2.02 -3.50 -22.38
C THR A 173 -2.48 -4.52 -21.35
N GLU A 174 -3.75 -4.90 -21.41
CA GLU A 174 -4.32 -5.99 -20.61
C GLU A 174 -4.22 -7.31 -21.37
N HIS A 175 -3.79 -8.37 -20.70
CA HIS A 175 -3.60 -9.70 -21.26
C HIS A 175 -4.52 -10.68 -20.53
N ASP A 176 -5.43 -11.33 -21.26
CA ASP A 176 -6.24 -12.41 -20.73
C ASP A 176 -5.43 -13.71 -20.75
N VAL A 177 -5.08 -14.23 -19.57
CA VAL A 177 -4.23 -15.43 -19.47
C VAL A 177 -4.99 -16.75 -19.68
N HIS A 178 -6.31 -16.71 -19.87
CA HIS A 178 -7.12 -17.87 -20.21
C HIS A 178 -7.28 -18.00 -21.73
N HIS A 179 -7.61 -16.89 -22.40
CA HIS A 179 -7.84 -16.87 -23.85
C HIS A 179 -6.57 -16.56 -24.67
N ILE A 180 -5.46 -16.19 -24.03
CA ILE A 180 -4.20 -15.78 -24.67
C ILE A 180 -4.44 -14.59 -25.63
N THR A 181 -5.33 -13.68 -25.25
CA THR A 181 -5.62 -12.44 -25.99
C THR A 181 -5.05 -11.23 -25.26
N SER A 182 -4.93 -10.10 -25.95
CA SER A 182 -4.55 -8.84 -25.32
C SER A 182 -5.29 -7.65 -25.90
N LYS A 183 -5.54 -6.65 -25.07
CA LYS A 183 -6.22 -5.41 -25.42
C LYS A 183 -5.42 -4.20 -24.94
N VAL A 184 -5.11 -3.29 -25.84
CA VAL A 184 -4.67 -1.93 -25.49
C VAL A 184 -5.87 -1.20 -24.88
N VAL A 185 -5.72 -0.69 -23.66
CA VAL A 185 -6.76 0.10 -22.96
C VAL A 185 -6.34 1.53 -22.69
N LYS A 186 -5.07 1.86 -22.96
CA LYS A 186 -4.54 3.22 -23.08
C LYS A 186 -3.40 3.23 -24.09
N GLY A 187 -3.25 4.34 -24.81
CA GLY A 187 -2.32 4.49 -25.93
C GLY A 187 -3.05 4.42 -27.27
N HIS A 188 -2.37 4.83 -28.33
CA HIS A 188 -2.85 4.63 -29.70
C HIS A 188 -2.62 3.17 -30.13
N HIS A 189 -3.43 2.71 -31.08
CA HIS A 189 -3.33 1.39 -31.70
C HIS A 189 -2.29 1.39 -32.83
#